data_AF-A0A2G9MW27-F1
#
_entry.id   AF-A0A2G9MW27-F1
#
_cell.length_a   1.000
_cell.length_b   1.000
_cell.length_c   1.000
_cell.angle_alpha   90.00
_cell.angle_beta   90.00
_cell.angle_gamma   90.00
#
_symmetry.space_group_name_H-M   'P 1'
#
loop_
_entity.id
_entity.type
_entity.pdbx_description
1 polymer ?
#
loop_
_entity_poly.entity_id
_entity_poly.type
_entity_poly.pdbx_seq_one_letter_code
_entity_poly.pdbx_strand_id
1 'polypeptide(L)'
;IIQTSIDNAKILPQEAPIISGRITDHASKPVNDAQVHISTRHDSLLTTTNEQGEFRVQLGHYNRMPGTYIVKIIATAPDGKTGITNTEFQVKGVLTTTSAIEEKLSTQEAIKYLNANSSDF
;
A
#
# COMPACT_ATOMS: atom_id res chain seq x y z
N ILE A 1 -5.21 1.92 -19.78
CA ILE A 1 -5.57 0.65 -19.12
C ILE A 1 -4.46 0.32 -18.13
N ILE A 2 -4.83 -0.03 -16.89
CA ILE A 2 -3.87 -0.39 -15.84
C ILE A 2 -4.10 -1.86 -15.50
N GLN A 3 -3.06 -2.67 -15.64
CA GLN A 3 -3.04 -4.08 -15.23
C GLN A 3 -2.13 -4.19 -14.02
N THR A 4 -2.60 -4.81 -12.94
CA THR A 4 -1.87 -4.90 -11.68
C THR A 4 -1.81 -6.34 -11.19
N SER A 5 -0.75 -6.66 -10.46
CA SER A 5 -0.53 -7.95 -9.84
C SER A 5 0.24 -7.75 -8.54
N ILE A 6 -0.02 -8.62 -7.56
CA ILE A 6 0.69 -8.62 -6.28
C ILE A 6 1.45 -9.92 -6.19
N ASP A 7 2.76 -9.83 -6.00
CA ASP A 7 3.58 -11.01 -5.71
C ASP A 7 3.20 -11.48 -4.30
N ASN A 8 2.57 -12.67 -4.25
CA ASN A 8 2.00 -13.29 -3.05
C ASN A 8 0.80 -12.53 -2.49
N ALA A 9 -0.40 -12.81 -3.01
CA ALA A 9 -1.66 -12.25 -2.50
C ALA A 9 -1.95 -12.57 -1.02
N LYS A 10 -1.21 -13.50 -0.40
CA LYS A 10 -1.28 -13.80 1.03
C LYS A 10 0.11 -13.77 1.64
N ILE A 11 0.33 -12.84 2.56
CA ILE A 11 1.62 -12.59 3.23
C ILE A 11 1.51 -12.80 4.74
N LEU A 12 2.63 -13.01 5.42
CA LEU A 12 2.71 -13.02 6.89
C LEU A 12 2.84 -11.60 7.46
N PRO A 13 2.55 -11.39 8.75
CA PRO A 13 2.94 -10.16 9.44
C PRO A 13 4.46 -9.97 9.31
N GLN A 14 4.92 -8.75 9.07
CA GLN A 14 6.31 -8.37 8.75
C GLN A 14 6.81 -8.68 7.33
N GLU A 15 6.02 -9.35 6.48
CA GLU A 15 6.35 -9.49 5.06
C GLU A 15 5.86 -8.29 4.25
N ALA A 16 6.65 -7.96 3.24
CA ALA A 16 6.40 -6.82 2.37
C ALA A 16 5.82 -7.28 1.02
N PRO A 17 4.52 -7.09 0.73
CA PRO A 17 3.99 -7.37 -0.59
C PRO A 17 4.63 -6.44 -1.61
N ILE A 18 4.93 -7.04 -2.75
CA ILE A 18 5.42 -6.32 -3.91
C ILE A 18 4.24 -6.14 -4.85
N ILE A 19 3.93 -4.90 -5.15
CA ILE A 19 2.93 -4.54 -6.14
C ILE A 19 3.65 -4.27 -7.44
N SER A 20 3.23 -4.95 -8.48
CA SER A 20 3.70 -4.73 -9.84
C SER A 20 2.53 -4.48 -10.78
N GLY A 21 2.82 -3.87 -11.92
CA GLY A 21 1.79 -3.65 -12.92
C GLY A 21 2.34 -3.09 -14.21
N ARG A 22 1.48 -3.09 -15.22
CA ARG A 22 1.73 -2.51 -16.54
C ARG A 22 0.64 -1.52 -16.90
N ILE A 23 1.05 -0.41 -17.49
CA ILE A 23 0.19 0.68 -17.92
C ILE A 23 0.30 0.81 -19.42
N THR A 24 -0.85 0.71 -20.09
CA THR A 24 -0.95 0.89 -21.53
C THR A 24 -1.99 1.95 -21.88
N ASP A 25 -1.91 2.53 -23.06
CA ASP A 25 -2.98 3.34 -23.62
C ASP A 25 -4.15 2.46 -24.11
N HIS A 26 -5.16 3.08 -24.76
CA HIS A 26 -6.28 2.35 -25.35
C HIS A 26 -5.90 1.53 -26.59
N ALA A 27 -4.79 1.86 -27.25
CA ALA A 27 -4.22 1.10 -28.36
C ALA A 27 -3.27 -0.02 -27.87
N SER A 28 -3.25 -0.30 -26.56
CA SER A 28 -2.38 -1.28 -25.91
C SER A 28 -0.87 -1.00 -26.04
N LYS A 29 -0.50 0.25 -26.33
CA LYS A 29 0.90 0.69 -26.31
C LYS A 29 1.33 1.01 -24.87
N PRO A 30 2.56 0.66 -24.46
CA PRO A 30 3.06 0.99 -23.14
C PRO A 30 3.11 2.51 -22.93
N VAL A 31 2.80 2.95 -21.71
CA VAL A 31 2.92 4.36 -21.31
C VAL A 31 4.16 4.50 -20.43
N ASN A 32 5.23 5.06 -20.98
CA ASN A 32 6.44 5.39 -20.24
C ASN A 32 6.25 6.64 -19.37
N ASP A 33 7.04 6.75 -18.30
CA ASP A 33 7.09 7.91 -17.40
C ASP A 33 5.72 8.32 -16.81
N ALA A 34 4.77 7.38 -16.76
CA ALA A 34 3.51 7.59 -16.07
C ALA A 34 3.79 7.64 -14.58
N GLN A 35 3.32 8.70 -13.92
CA GLN A 35 3.39 8.80 -12.46
C GLN A 35 2.36 7.86 -11.86
N VAL A 36 2.80 6.94 -11.01
CA VAL A 36 1.95 5.96 -10.34
C VAL A 36 1.94 6.26 -8.85
N HIS A 37 0.76 6.62 -8.35
CA HIS A 37 0.50 6.84 -6.94
C HIS A 37 -0.22 5.64 -6.35
N ILE A 38 0.46 4.98 -5.42
CA ILE A 38 0.03 3.74 -4.78
C ILE A 38 -0.29 4.07 -3.33
N SER A 39 -1.49 3.73 -2.89
CA SER A 39 -1.96 4.10 -1.55
C SER A 39 -2.72 2.95 -0.90
N THR A 40 -2.51 2.79 0.38
CA THR A 40 -3.25 1.90 1.28
C THR A 40 -3.78 2.74 2.44
N ARG A 41 -4.54 2.14 3.37
CA ARG A 41 -5.02 2.85 4.57
C ARG A 41 -3.89 3.53 5.37
N HIS A 42 -2.71 2.93 5.42
CA HIS A 42 -1.63 3.33 6.33
C HIS A 42 -0.35 3.80 5.63
N ASP A 43 -0.25 3.65 4.31
CA ASP A 43 0.99 3.91 3.57
C ASP A 43 0.67 4.43 2.17
N SER A 44 1.55 5.27 1.64
CA SER A 44 1.44 5.85 0.31
C SER A 44 2.81 6.06 -0.32
N LEU A 45 2.92 5.68 -1.59
CA LEU A 45 4.16 5.67 -2.33
C LEU A 45 3.96 6.18 -3.75
N LEU A 46 4.97 6.87 -4.27
CA LEU A 46 5.02 7.37 -5.63
C LEU A 46 6.11 6.63 -6.40
N THR A 47 5.81 6.20 -7.62
CA THR A 47 6.78 5.62 -8.55
C THR A 47 6.46 6.07 -9.98
N THR A 48 7.35 5.79 -10.92
CA THR A 48 7.10 5.98 -12.35
C THR A 48 7.18 4.65 -13.10
N THR A 49 6.54 4.57 -14.27
CA THR A 49 6.71 3.44 -15.18
C THR A 49 8.00 3.54 -16.00
N ASN A 50 8.59 2.39 -16.33
CA ASN A 50 9.73 2.29 -17.24
C ASN A 50 9.29 2.43 -18.73
N GLU A 51 10.23 2.25 -19.67
CA GLU A 51 9.97 2.31 -21.12
C GLU A 51 8.94 1.29 -21.62
N GLN A 52 8.77 0.17 -20.91
CA GLN A 52 7.79 -0.88 -21.20
C GLN A 52 6.43 -0.62 -20.52
N GLY A 53 6.28 0.53 -19.85
CA GLY A 53 5.07 0.88 -19.11
C GLY A 53 4.89 0.10 -17.81
N GLU A 54 5.94 -0.55 -17.32
CA GLU A 54 5.91 -1.40 -16.13
C GLU A 54 6.37 -0.64 -14.89
N PHE A 55 5.79 -0.97 -13.74
CA PHE A 55 6.23 -0.52 -12.44
C PHE A 55 6.29 -1.69 -11.46
N ARG A 56 7.20 -1.62 -10.50
CA ARG A 56 7.34 -2.60 -9.41
C ARG A 56 7.73 -1.87 -8.16
N VAL A 57 6.98 -2.07 -7.09
CA VAL A 57 7.20 -1.39 -5.83
C VAL A 57 6.95 -2.30 -4.64
N GLN A 58 7.79 -2.19 -3.64
CA GLN A 58 7.61 -2.83 -2.34
C GLN A 58 7.07 -1.77 -1.39
N LEU A 59 5.92 -1.99 -0.75
CA LEU A 59 5.45 -1.03 0.28
C LEU A 59 6.41 -1.07 1.49
N GLY A 60 6.33 -0.11 2.41
CA GLY A 60 7.17 -0.09 3.61
C GLY A 60 6.51 -0.72 4.84
N HIS A 61 7.31 -0.92 5.90
CA HIS A 61 6.96 -1.21 7.31
C HIS A 61 5.68 -2.06 7.53
N TYR A 62 5.83 -3.35 7.83
CA TYR A 62 4.74 -4.32 7.85
C TYR A 62 4.40 -4.91 9.22
N ASN A 63 4.42 -4.09 10.26
CA ASN A 63 3.70 -4.46 11.48
C ASN A 63 2.18 -4.23 11.30
N ARG A 64 1.60 -4.92 10.31
CA ARG A 64 0.19 -4.81 9.92
C ARG A 64 -0.62 -5.90 10.59
N MET A 65 -1.76 -5.51 11.13
CA MET A 65 -2.78 -6.41 11.65
C MET A 65 -3.19 -7.44 10.58
N PRO A 66 -3.50 -8.69 10.96
CA PRO A 66 -4.12 -9.63 10.04
C PRO A 66 -5.41 -9.07 9.45
N GLY A 67 -5.64 -9.24 8.15
CA GLY A 67 -6.79 -8.68 7.47
C GLY A 67 -6.59 -8.49 5.97
N THR A 68 -7.65 -8.03 5.29
CA THR A 68 -7.60 -7.68 3.87
C THR A 68 -7.30 -6.20 3.70
N TYR A 69 -6.27 -5.89 2.91
CA TYR A 69 -5.85 -4.53 2.60
C TYR A 69 -6.20 -4.19 1.16
N ILE A 70 -6.94 -3.10 0.99
CA ILE A 70 -7.21 -2.52 -0.32
C ILE A 70 -6.07 -1.56 -0.67
N VAL A 71 -5.54 -1.73 -1.87
CA VAL A 71 -4.53 -0.88 -2.49
C VAL A 71 -5.20 -0.11 -3.62
N LYS A 72 -5.20 1.21 -3.52
CA LYS A 72 -5.64 2.11 -4.58
C LYS A 72 -4.43 2.56 -5.39
N ILE A 73 -4.53 2.43 -6.70
CA ILE A 73 -3.49 2.77 -7.65
C ILE A 73 -4.05 3.80 -8.62
N ILE A 74 -3.44 4.97 -8.65
CA ILE A 74 -3.75 6.04 -9.59
C ILE A 74 -2.53 6.19 -10.49
N ALA A 75 -2.73 6.22 -11.80
CA ALA A 75 -1.65 6.49 -12.73
C ALA A 75 -1.97 7.67 -13.63
N THR A 76 -1.04 8.60 -13.75
CA THR A 76 -1.15 9.80 -14.58
C THR A 76 -0.09 9.75 -15.66
N ALA A 77 -0.53 9.66 -16.91
CA ALA A 77 0.34 9.71 -18.08
C ALA A 77 0.93 11.13 -18.26
N PRO A 78 2.05 11.27 -18.99
CA PRO A 78 2.68 12.58 -19.24
C PRO A 78 1.76 13.60 -19.94
N ASP A 79 0.76 13.13 -20.69
CA ASP A 79 -0.25 13.96 -21.35
C ASP A 79 -1.42 14.36 -20.43
N GLY A 80 -1.33 14.06 -19.13
CA GLY A 80 -2.31 14.39 -18.10
C GLY A 80 -3.46 13.39 -17.97
N LYS A 81 -3.55 12.36 -18.83
CA LYS A 81 -4.60 11.36 -18.71
C LYS A 81 -4.40 10.51 -17.47
N THR A 82 -5.46 10.32 -16.70
CA THR A 82 -5.42 9.57 -15.45
C THR A 82 -6.22 8.26 -15.56
N GLY A 83 -5.68 7.18 -15.03
CA GLY A 83 -6.38 5.92 -14.80
C GLY A 83 -6.38 5.55 -13.32
N ILE A 84 -7.41 4.82 -12.88
CA ILE A 84 -7.54 4.38 -11.49
C ILE A 84 -7.87 2.89 -11.50
N THR A 85 -7.22 2.14 -10.61
CA THR A 85 -7.54 0.74 -10.34
C THR A 85 -7.35 0.43 -8.85
N ASN A 86 -8.04 -0.61 -8.40
CA ASN A 86 -7.89 -1.13 -7.04
C ASN A 86 -7.43 -2.57 -7.10
N THR A 87 -6.60 -2.97 -6.15
CA THR A 87 -6.21 -4.36 -5.92
C THR A 87 -6.19 -4.63 -4.42
N GLU A 88 -6.05 -5.88 -4.02
CA GLU A 88 -6.09 -6.26 -2.61
C GLU A 88 -5.13 -7.40 -2.29
N PHE A 89 -4.61 -7.41 -1.06
CA PHE A 89 -3.83 -8.51 -0.51
C PHE A 89 -4.29 -8.83 0.91
N GLN A 90 -4.00 -10.06 1.35
CA GLN A 90 -4.36 -10.54 2.67
C GLN A 90 -3.11 -10.72 3.55
N VAL A 91 -3.11 -10.10 4.72
CA VAL A 91 -2.15 -10.42 5.79
C VAL A 91 -2.73 -11.57 6.62
N LYS A 92 -2.04 -12.70 6.62
CA LYS A 92 -2.43 -13.88 7.40
C LYS A 92 -2.19 -13.65 8.88
N GLY A 93 -3.04 -14.26 9.70
CA GLY A 93 -2.92 -14.29 11.15
C GLY A 93 -4.30 -14.35 11.81
N VAL A 94 -4.31 -14.54 13.12
CA VAL A 94 -5.53 -14.45 13.91
C VAL A 94 -5.58 -13.06 14.50
N LEU A 95 -6.62 -12.30 14.16
CA LEU A 95 -6.97 -11.08 14.89
C LEU A 95 -7.32 -11.48 16.32
N THR A 96 -6.37 -11.34 17.25
CA THR A 96 -6.65 -11.48 18.67
C THR A 96 -7.09 -10.13 19.23
N THR A 97 -7.86 -10.16 20.32
CA THR A 97 -8.21 -8.94 21.08
C THR A 97 -6.96 -8.17 21.50
N THR A 98 -5.88 -8.88 21.82
CA THR A 98 -4.56 -8.29 22.10
C THR A 98 -4.00 -7.53 20.90
N SER A 99 -4.03 -8.11 19.68
CA SER A 99 -3.52 -7.42 18.47
C SER A 99 -4.26 -6.10 18.22
N ALA A 100 -5.58 -6.08 18.41
CA ALA A 100 -6.40 -4.86 18.26
C ALA A 100 -6.14 -3.81 19.34
N ILE A 101 -5.77 -4.23 20.55
CA ILE A 101 -5.37 -3.33 21.62
C ILE A 101 -3.95 -2.81 21.34
N GLU A 102 -3.01 -3.66 20.92
CA GLU A 102 -1.64 -3.28 20.56
C GLU A 102 -1.60 -2.27 19.41
N GLU A 103 -2.41 -2.43 18.36
CA GLU A 103 -2.52 -1.44 17.28
C GLU A 103 -2.99 -0.09 17.81
N LYS A 104 -4.03 -0.06 18.65
CA LYS A 104 -4.53 1.17 19.26
C LYS A 104 -3.49 1.82 20.17
N LEU A 105 -2.73 1.02 20.93
CA LEU A 105 -1.70 1.47 21.85
C LEU A 105 -0.39 1.87 21.16
N SER A 106 -0.11 1.36 19.96
CA SER A 106 1.08 1.70 19.16
C SER A 106 0.95 3.03 18.42
N THR A 107 -0.16 3.76 18.58
CA THR A 107 -0.31 5.11 18.06
C THR A 107 0.49 6.12 18.89
N GLN A 108 1.03 7.17 18.25
CA GLN A 108 1.81 8.20 18.96
C GLN A 108 1.00 8.87 20.09
N GLU A 109 -0.31 9.04 19.92
CA GLU A 109 -1.18 9.58 20.97
C GLU A 109 -1.28 8.63 22.16
N ALA A 110 -1.48 7.33 21.93
CA ALA A 110 -1.56 6.36 23.02
C ALA A 110 -0.22 6.21 23.76
N ILE A 111 0.91 6.22 23.04
CA ILE A 111 2.26 6.22 23.64
C ILE A 111 2.46 7.45 24.55
N LYS A 112 1.94 8.61 24.16
CA LYS A 112 2.03 9.84 24.98
C LYS A 112 1.30 9.68 26.32
N TYR A 113 0.10 9.11 26.33
CA TYR A 113 -0.66 8.88 27.56
C TYR A 113 -0.12 7.72 28.40
N LEU A 114 0.46 6.69 27.78
CA LEU A 114 1.09 5.57 28.48
C LEU A 114 2.39 5.97 29.21
N ASN A 115 3.11 6.98 28.72
CA ASN A 115 4.33 7.49 29.33
C ASN A 115 4.11 8.72 30.22
N ALA A 116 2.87 9.22 30.33
CA ALA A 116 2.55 10.36 31.19
C ALA A 116 2.63 9.95 32.66
N ASN A 117 3.35 10.72 33.47
CA ASN A 117 3.32 10.54 34.92
C ASN A 117 2.07 11.21 35.50
N SER A 118 1.69 10.84 36.73
CA SER A 118 0.55 11.46 37.42
C SER A 118 0.68 12.99 37.63
N SER A 119 1.87 13.57 37.37
CA SER A 119 2.12 15.01 37.40
C SER A 119 1.83 15.74 36.09
N ASP A 120 1.53 15.03 35.00
CA ASP A 120 1.30 15.59 33.65
C ASP A 120 -0.20 15.82 33.34
N PHE A 121 -1.08 15.55 34.30
CA PHE A 121 -2.53 15.81 34.27
C PHE A 121 -2.91 16.86 35.31
#